data_AF-A0A939WCC0-F1
#
_entry.id   AF-A0A939WCC0-F1
#
_cell.length_a   1.000
_cell.length_b   1.000
_cell.length_c   1.000
_cell.angle_alpha   90.00
_cell.angle_beta   90.00
_cell.angle_gamma   90.00
#
_symmetry.space_group_name_H-M   'P 1'
#
loop_
_entity.id
_entity.type
_entity.pdbx_description
1 polymer ?
#
loop_
_entity_poly.entity_id
_entity_poly.type
_entity_poly.pdbx_seq_one_letter_code
_entity_poly.pdbx_strand_id
1 'polypeptide(L)' 'FCIDASVKSAFERGYKVFIPAYTNSTTDNEYFSKSTAYHFYNDFMWPRRYASCISFDEAVRMLEGK' A
#
# COMPACT_ATOMS: atom_id res chain seq x y z
N PHE A 1 4.80 2.34 9.39
CA PHE A 1 4.61 3.81 9.51
C PHE A 1 5.18 4.61 8.33
N CYS A 2 6.44 4.40 7.92
CA CYS A 2 7.03 5.14 6.80
C CYS A 2 6.24 5.01 5.48
N ILE A 3 5.76 3.81 5.14
CA ILE A 3 4.97 3.59 3.92
C ILE A 3 3.68 4.42 3.93
N ASP A 4 2.94 4.45 5.04
CA ASP A 4 1.72 5.26 5.17
C ASP A 4 2.00 6.76 5.01
N ALA A 5 3.07 7.26 5.64
CA ALA A 5 3.50 8.64 5.51
C ALA A 5 3.84 8.99 4.05
N SER A 6 4.56 8.12 3.35
CA SER A 6 4.89 8.30 1.93
C SER A 6 3.66 8.25 1.02
N VAL A 7 2.75 7.31 1.24
CA VAL A 7 1.50 7.17 0.47
C VAL A 7 0.65 8.43 0.58
N LYS A 8 0.44 8.94 1.80
CA LYS A 8 -0.32 10.18 2.02
C LYS A 8 0.38 11.41 1.46
N SER A 9 1.69 11.52 1.67
CA SER A 9 2.50 12.60 1.12
C SER A 9 2.50 12.66 -0.41
N ALA A 10 2.47 11.48 -1.06
CA ALA A 10 2.41 11.35 -2.51
C ALA A 10 1.00 11.71 -3.03
N PHE A 11 -0.05 11.26 -2.34
CA PHE A 11 -1.43 11.64 -2.63
C PHE A 11 -1.65 13.16 -2.57
N GLU A 12 -1.16 13.82 -1.51
CA GLU A 12 -1.27 15.28 -1.34
C GLU A 12 -0.57 16.07 -2.45
N ARG A 13 0.46 15.48 -3.06
CA ARG A 13 1.21 16.06 -4.18
C ARG A 13 0.66 15.68 -5.56
N GLY A 14 -0.45 14.93 -5.62
CA GLY A 14 -1.11 14.54 -6.86
C GLY A 14 -0.45 13.37 -7.60
N TYR A 15 0.44 12.61 -6.96
CA TYR A 15 1.01 11.41 -7.58
C TYR A 15 -0.01 10.28 -7.61
N LYS A 16 0.00 9.51 -8.70
CA LYS A 16 -0.71 8.23 -8.76
C LYS A 16 0.15 7.16 -8.10
N VAL A 17 -0.33 6.62 -6.97
CA VAL A 17 0.39 5.63 -6.17
C VAL A 17 -0.18 4.24 -6.41
N PHE A 18 0.71 3.26 -6.64
CA PHE A 18 0.36 1.84 -6.72
C PHE A 18 1.05 1.08 -5.59
N ILE A 19 0.30 0.22 -4.90
CA ILE A 19 0.82 -0.63 -3.82
C ILE A 19 0.56 -2.09 -4.19
N PRO A 20 1.58 -2.84 -4.64
CA PRO A 20 1.42 -4.25 -4.95
C PRO A 20 1.27 -5.08 -3.67
N ALA A 21 0.38 -6.07 -3.70
CA ALA A 21 0.18 -6.99 -2.59
C ALA A 21 1.49 -7.66 -2.16
N TYR A 22 1.67 -7.84 -0.84
CA TYR A 22 2.83 -8.47 -0.20
C TYR A 22 4.17 -7.76 -0.40
N THR A 23 4.19 -6.48 -0.77
CA THR A 23 5.43 -5.70 -0.98
C THR A 23 5.73 -4.68 0.13
N ASN A 24 4.98 -4.71 1.23
CA ASN A 24 5.27 -3.94 2.43
C ASN A 24 5.17 -4.84 3.67
N SER A 25 5.86 -4.43 4.73
CA SER A 25 5.91 -5.15 6.00
C SER A 25 5.73 -4.19 7.17
N THR A 26 5.32 -4.77 8.30
CA THR A 26 5.19 -4.08 9.59
C THR A 26 5.47 -5.08 10.70
N THR A 27 5.61 -4.58 11.93
CA THR A 27 5.76 -5.38 13.15
C THR A 27 4.49 -5.32 13.98
N ASP A 28 4.38 -6.20 14.96
CA ASP A 28 3.35 -6.14 15.99
C ASP A 28 3.51 -4.83 16.81
N ASN A 29 2.41 -4.36 17.39
CA ASN A 29 2.39 -3.28 18.36
C ASN A 29 1.32 -3.55 19.44
N GLU A 30 1.17 -2.64 20.39
CA GLU A 30 0.24 -2.78 21.52
C GLU A 30 -1.23 -2.97 21.11
N TYR A 31 -1.63 -2.50 19.93
CA TYR A 31 -3.02 -2.51 19.46
C TYR A 31 -3.27 -3.52 18.34
N PHE A 32 -2.28 -3.81 17.50
CA PHE A 32 -2.42 -4.65 16.33
C PHE A 32 -1.29 -5.66 16.19
N SER A 33 -1.66 -6.87 15.74
CA SER A 33 -0.70 -7.78 15.11
C SER A 33 -0.23 -7.21 13.77
N LYS A 34 0.94 -7.64 13.31
CA LYS A 34 1.51 -7.28 12.01
C LYS A 34 0.62 -7.66 10.84
N SER A 35 -0.08 -8.80 10.94
CA SER A 35 -1.02 -9.26 9.93
C SER A 35 -2.24 -8.35 9.87
N THR A 36 -2.84 -8.04 11.04
CA THR A 36 -3.98 -7.13 11.13
C THR A 36 -3.61 -5.74 10.61
N ALA A 37 -2.44 -5.22 10.99
CA ALA A 37 -1.95 -3.94 10.52
C ALA A 37 -1.73 -3.94 9.01
N TYR A 38 -1.13 -5.00 8.43
CA TYR A 38 -0.98 -5.14 6.99
C TYR A 38 -2.34 -5.06 6.27
N HIS A 39 -3.33 -5.86 6.69
CA HIS A 39 -4.67 -5.88 6.08
C HIS A 39 -5.39 -4.55 6.27
N PHE A 40 -5.29 -3.93 7.45
CA PHE A 40 -5.88 -2.63 7.71
C PHE A 40 -5.39 -1.56 6.73
N TYR A 41 -4.09 -1.51 6.44
CA TYR A 41 -3.56 -0.54 5.49
C TYR A 41 -3.84 -0.90 4.03
N ASN A 42 -3.54 -2.12 3.63
CA ASN A 42 -3.56 -2.55 2.23
C ASN A 42 -4.97 -2.82 1.70
N ASP A 43 -5.91 -3.24 2.57
CA ASP A 43 -7.24 -3.65 2.12
C ASP A 43 -8.32 -2.63 2.49
N PHE A 44 -8.05 -1.73 3.45
CA PHE A 44 -9.04 -0.78 3.95
C PHE A 44 -8.60 0.70 3.85
N MET A 45 -7.48 1.09 4.47
CA MET A 45 -7.10 2.50 4.58
C MET A 45 -6.71 3.13 3.23
N TRP A 46 -5.83 2.48 2.48
CA TRP A 46 -5.27 3.06 1.25
C TRP A 46 -6.15 2.91 0.00
N PRO A 47 -6.81 1.75 -0.24
CA PRO A 47 -7.57 1.54 -1.47
C PRO A 47 -8.60 2.63 -1.75
N ARG A 48 -8.71 3.02 -3.03
CA ARG A 48 -9.64 4.04 -3.58
C ARG A 48 -9.40 5.48 -3.13
N ARG A 49 -8.76 5.71 -1.98
CA ARG A 49 -8.51 7.05 -1.46
C ARG A 49 -7.09 7.53 -1.72
N TYR A 50 -6.10 6.76 -1.29
CA TYR A 50 -4.70 7.21 -1.29
C TYR A 50 -3.83 6.48 -2.31
N ALA A 51 -4.17 5.23 -2.63
CA ALA A 51 -3.44 4.43 -3.60
C ALA A 51 -4.34 3.41 -4.30
N SER A 52 -3.87 2.92 -5.45
CA SER A 52 -4.37 1.70 -6.10
C SER A 52 -3.61 0.51 -5.53
N CYS A 53 -4.26 -0.25 -4.66
CA CYS A 53 -3.72 -1.52 -4.16
C CYS A 53 -4.02 -2.62 -5.18
N ILE A 54 -2.98 -3.23 -5.73
CA ILE A 54 -3.05 -4.14 -6.88
C ILE A 54 -2.37 -5.47 -6.58
N SER A 55 -2.60 -6.49 -7.41
CA SER A 55 -1.82 -7.74 -7.32
C SER A 55 -0.35 -7.51 -7.72
N PHE A 56 0.55 -8.35 -7.22
CA PHE A 56 1.95 -8.32 -7.63
C PHE A 56 2.09 -8.53 -9.15
N ASP A 57 1.37 -9.48 -9.71
CA ASP A 57 1.41 -9.78 -11.16
C ASP A 57 0.88 -8.63 -12.02
N GLU A 58 -0.11 -7.87 -11.54
CA GLU A 58 -0.55 -6.64 -12.19
C GLU A 58 0.55 -5.59 -12.18
N ALA A 59 1.25 -5.41 -11.05
CA ALA A 59 2.37 -4.48 -10.97
C ALA A 59 3.50 -4.85 -11.94
N VAL A 60 3.84 -6.13 -12.04
CA VAL A 60 4.85 -6.63 -13.00
C VAL A 60 4.43 -6.32 -14.42
N ARG A 61 3.19 -6.63 -14.81
CA ARG A 61 2.66 -6.35 -16.16
C ARG A 61 2.76 -4.86 -16.52
N MET A 62 2.40 -3.98 -15.59
CA MET A 62 2.51 -2.53 -15.77
C MET A 62 3.95 -2.08 -16.01
N LEU A 63 4.93 -2.68 -15.32
CA LEU A 63 6.35 -2.34 -15.48
C LEU A 63 6.95 -2.87 -16.78
N GLU A 64 6.45 -4.02 -17.26
CA GLU A 64 6.87 -4.61 -18.54
C GLU A 64 6.35 -3.84 -19.77
N GLY A 65 5.50 -2.82 -19.58
CA GLY A 65 4.94 -2.02 -20.67
C GLY A 65 3.96 -2.79 -21.56
N LYS A 66 3.34 -3.84 -21.01
CA LYS A 66 2.29 -4.64 -21.67
C LYS A 66 0.90 -4.29 -21.16
#